data_AF-A0A1H8KIJ7-F1
#
_entry.id   AF-A0A1H8KIJ7-F1
#
_cell.length_a   1.000
_cell.length_b   1.000
_cell.length_c   1.000
_cell.angle_alpha   90.00
_cell.angle_beta   90.00
_cell.angle_gamma   90.00
#
_symmetry.space_group_name_H-M   'P 1'
#
loop_
_entity.id
_entity.type
_entity.pdbx_description
1 polymer ?
#
loop_
_entity_poly.entity_id
_entity_poly.type
_entity_poly.pdbx_seq_one_letter_code
_entity_poly.pdbx_strand_id
1 'polypeptide(L)'
;MTFLLSHPLVPVPTTGDWMTDRLTEARGVLADTTQHPDSLVILAARVVVGQTGDASECADAIDLLRLLDRRPLHAIAAAAFPKGGVA
;
A
#
# COMPACT_ATOMS: atom_id res chain seq x y z
N MET A 1 15.84 33.98 -31.22
CA MET A 1 14.64 33.51 -30.50
C MET A 1 15.02 32.29 -29.68
N THR A 2 15.38 32.51 -28.40
CA THR A 2 15.68 31.45 -27.44
C THR A 2 14.40 31.17 -26.64
N PHE A 3 13.80 30.00 -26.85
CA PHE A 3 12.70 29.50 -26.03
C PHE A 3 13.25 29.20 -24.63
N LEU A 4 12.90 30.04 -23.66
CA LEU A 4 13.08 29.73 -22.25
C LEU A 4 12.13 28.58 -21.92
N LEU A 5 12.67 27.39 -21.75
CA LEU A 5 11.98 26.25 -21.18
C LEU A 5 11.60 26.61 -19.74
N SER A 6 10.38 27.12 -19.57
CA SER A 6 9.72 27.26 -18.28
C SER A 6 9.52 25.86 -17.71
N HIS A 7 10.53 25.36 -16.99
CA HIS A 7 10.36 24.18 -16.17
C HIS A 7 9.44 24.60 -15.01
N PRO A 8 8.27 23.96 -14.84
CA PRO A 8 7.45 24.22 -13.67
C PRO A 8 8.30 23.91 -12.44
N LEU A 9 8.43 24.90 -11.55
CA LEU A 9 9.01 24.72 -10.23
C LEU A 9 8.16 23.69 -9.50
N VAL A 10 8.55 22.41 -9.58
CA VAL A 10 8.06 21.40 -8.65
C VAL A 10 8.64 21.81 -7.30
N PRO A 11 7.81 22.27 -6.34
CA PRO A 11 8.31 22.57 -5.01
C PRO A 11 8.97 21.30 -4.49
N VAL A 12 10.21 21.41 -4.00
CA VAL A 12 10.87 20.29 -3.33
C VAL A 12 10.01 19.96 -2.11
N PRO A 13 9.32 18.81 -2.09
CA PRO A 13 8.46 18.49 -0.96
C PRO A 13 9.33 18.36 0.27
N THR A 14 8.97 19.09 1.33
CA THR A 14 9.65 18.89 2.60
C THR A 14 9.27 17.51 3.17
N THR A 15 10.06 16.98 4.10
CA THR A 15 9.85 15.61 4.61
C THR A 15 8.45 15.40 5.24
N GLY A 16 7.76 16.45 5.69
CA GLY A 16 6.38 16.36 6.18
C GLY A 16 5.33 16.31 5.07
N ASP A 17 5.58 16.99 3.95
CA ASP A 17 4.64 17.09 2.84
C ASP A 17 4.51 15.74 2.13
N TRP A 18 5.63 15.02 1.92
CA TRP A 18 5.54 13.72 1.26
C TRP A 18 4.77 12.66 2.07
N MET A 19 4.84 12.69 3.41
CA MET A 19 4.11 11.73 4.24
C MET A 19 2.60 11.97 4.10
N THR A 20 2.21 13.24 4.14
CA THR A 20 0.83 13.68 3.94
C THR A 20 0.32 13.34 2.54
N ASP A 21 1.13 13.62 1.51
CA ASP A 21 0.80 13.32 0.12
C ASP A 21 0.65 11.80 -0.10
N ARG A 22 1.56 11.00 0.47
CA ARG A 22 1.49 9.54 0.38
C ARG A 22 0.25 8.99 1.07
N LEU A 23 -0.11 9.52 2.24
CA LEU A 23 -1.32 9.11 2.95
C LEU A 23 -2.58 9.51 2.16
N THR A 24 -2.58 10.69 1.54
CA THR A 24 -3.68 11.18 0.70
C THR A 24 -3.85 10.30 -0.54
N GLU A 25 -2.76 9.97 -1.22
CA GLU A 25 -2.77 9.07 -2.39
C GLU A 25 -3.25 7.67 -2.00
N ALA A 26 -2.77 7.13 -0.88
CA ALA A 26 -3.21 5.83 -0.39
C ALA A 26 -4.72 5.81 -0.09
N ARG A 27 -5.26 6.87 0.52
CA ARG A 27 -6.71 7.02 0.70
C ARG A 27 -7.47 7.06 -0.62
N GLY A 28 -6.92 7.74 -1.63
CA GLY A 28 -7.47 7.75 -2.98
C GLY A 28 -7.60 6.34 -3.56
N VAL A 29 -6.53 5.53 -3.44
CA VAL A 29 -6.55 4.12 -3.88
C VAL A 29 -7.58 3.29 -3.12
N LEU A 30 -7.70 3.48 -1.79
CA LEU A 30 -8.67 2.73 -0.99
C LEU A 30 -10.13 3.14 -1.26
N ALA A 31 -10.36 4.37 -1.69
CA ALA A 31 -11.69 4.84 -2.08
C ALA A 31 -12.20 4.13 -3.34
N ASP A 32 -11.30 3.64 -4.21
CA ASP A 32 -11.67 2.94 -5.44
C ASP A 32 -10.87 1.65 -5.67
N THR A 33 -10.95 0.74 -4.69
CA THR A 33 -10.25 -0.56 -4.75
C THR A 33 -10.58 -1.39 -5.99
N THR A 34 -11.71 -1.15 -6.65
CA THR A 34 -12.12 -1.89 -7.86
C THR A 34 -11.36 -1.49 -9.12
N GLN A 35 -10.82 -0.27 -9.16
CA GLN A 35 -10.01 0.23 -10.28
C GLN A 35 -8.51 -0.08 -10.13
N HIS A 36 -8.12 -0.73 -9.03
CA HIS A 36 -6.73 -0.96 -8.68
C HIS A 36 -6.43 -2.45 -8.49
N PRO A 37 -5.22 -2.92 -8.87
CA PRO A 37 -4.84 -4.29 -8.60
C PRO A 37 -4.67 -4.51 -7.09
N ASP A 38 -4.99 -5.72 -6.60
CA ASP A 38 -4.89 -6.10 -5.18
C ASP A 38 -3.52 -5.74 -4.57
N SER A 39 -2.43 -5.86 -5.33
CA SER A 39 -1.08 -5.49 -4.87
C SER A 39 -0.96 -4.01 -4.51
N LEU A 40 -1.61 -3.12 -5.25
CA LEU A 40 -1.62 -1.68 -4.99
C LEU A 40 -2.55 -1.35 -3.81
N VAL A 41 -3.70 -2.02 -3.73
CA VAL A 41 -4.63 -1.89 -2.61
C VAL A 41 -3.97 -2.33 -1.29
N ILE A 42 -3.24 -3.45 -1.30
CA ILE A 42 -2.46 -3.94 -0.15
C ILE A 42 -1.39 -2.91 0.26
N LEU A 43 -0.70 -2.31 -0.72
CA LEU A 43 0.32 -1.29 -0.43
C LEU A 43 -0.31 -0.04 0.20
N ALA A 44 -1.42 0.45 -0.36
CA ALA A 44 -2.15 1.60 0.15
C ALA A 44 -2.66 1.36 1.58
N ALA A 45 -3.24 0.18 1.85
CA ALA A 45 -3.69 -0.18 3.19
C ALA A 45 -2.53 -0.21 4.20
N ARG A 46 -1.36 -0.75 3.82
CA ARG A 46 -0.16 -0.72 4.69
C ARG A 46 0.35 0.69 4.96
N VAL A 47 0.27 1.58 3.96
CA VAL A 47 0.61 3.00 4.12
C VAL A 47 -0.30 3.65 5.15
N VAL A 48 -1.62 3.44 5.03
CA VAL A 48 -2.61 3.97 5.97
C VAL A 48 -2.34 3.45 7.38
N VAL A 49 -2.19 2.15 7.58
CA VAL A 49 -1.91 1.56 8.91
C VAL A 49 -0.63 2.15 9.55
N GLY A 50 0.40 2.42 8.75
CA GLY A 50 1.67 2.92 9.27
C GLY A 50 1.75 4.43 9.49
N GLN A 51 0.86 5.22 8.88
CA GLN A 51 0.98 6.68 8.83
C GLN A 51 -0.30 7.43 9.24
N THR A 52 -1.45 6.76 9.35
CA THR A 52 -2.67 7.42 9.85
C THR A 52 -2.60 7.63 11.36
N GLY A 53 -3.13 8.78 11.80
CA GLY A 53 -3.40 9.05 13.21
C GLY A 53 -4.81 8.64 13.66
N ASP A 54 -5.66 8.17 12.74
CA ASP A 54 -7.03 7.75 13.05
C ASP A 54 -7.12 6.24 13.30
N ALA A 55 -7.60 5.88 14.49
CA ALA A 55 -7.73 4.48 14.90
C ALA A 55 -8.81 3.74 14.10
N SER A 56 -9.88 4.42 13.66
CA SER A 56 -10.93 3.79 12.86
C SER A 56 -10.42 3.44 11.48
N GLU A 57 -9.82 4.41 10.79
CA GLU A 57 -9.20 4.20 9.48
C GLU A 57 -8.13 3.10 9.51
N CYS A 58 -7.34 3.04 10.59
CA CYS A 58 -6.35 1.98 10.80
C CYS A 58 -7.02 0.59 10.93
N ALA A 59 -8.11 0.49 11.69
CA ALA A 59 -8.85 -0.76 11.86
C ALA A 59 -9.45 -1.26 10.52
N ASP A 60 -10.09 -0.36 9.77
CA ASP A 60 -10.67 -0.68 8.46
C ASP A 60 -9.60 -1.17 7.47
N ALA A 61 -8.43 -0.51 7.46
CA ALA A 61 -7.31 -0.91 6.61
C ALA A 61 -6.73 -2.29 7.00
N ILE A 62 -6.69 -2.63 8.30
CA ILE A 62 -6.28 -3.96 8.77
C ILE A 62 -7.29 -5.03 8.32
N ASP A 63 -8.59 -4.75 8.42
CA ASP A 63 -9.63 -5.69 8.01
C ASP A 63 -9.62 -5.92 6.50
N LEU A 64 -9.36 -4.87 5.71
CA LEU A 64 -9.14 -5.00 4.27
C LEU A 64 -7.92 -5.89 3.96
N LEU A 65 -6.80 -5.70 4.67
CA LEU A 65 -5.61 -6.55 4.49
C LEU A 65 -5.90 -8.03 4.82
N ARG A 66 -6.72 -8.29 5.85
CA ARG A 66 -7.16 -9.66 6.19
C ARG A 66 -8.05 -10.27 5.12
N LEU A 67 -8.96 -9.48 4.55
CA LEU A 67 -9.83 -9.94 3.46
C LEU A 67 -9.02 -10.29 2.20
N LEU A 68 -7.97 -9.50 1.92
CA LEU A 68 -7.08 -9.70 0.78
C LEU A 68 -6.02 -10.78 1.00
N ASP A 69 -5.79 -11.22 2.24
CA ASP A 69 -4.89 -12.34 2.54
C ASP A 69 -5.54 -13.67 2.10
N ARG A 70 -5.53 -13.90 0.78
CA ARG A 70 -6.02 -15.13 0.14
C ARG A 70 -5.04 -16.29 0.27
N ARG A 71 -4.06 -16.24 1.18
CA ARG A 71 -3.10 -17.34 1.36
C ARG A 71 -3.88 -18.63 1.59
N PRO A 72 -3.82 -19.58 0.65
CA PRO A 72 -4.44 -20.86 0.90
C PRO A 72 -3.67 -21.52 2.05
N LEU A 73 -4.38 -21.99 3.08
CA LEU A 73 -3.75 -22.65 4.25
C LEU A 73 -2.75 -23.76 3.84
N HIS A 74 -2.95 -24.39 2.67
CA HIS A 74 -2.05 -25.40 2.13
C HIS A 74 -0.68 -24.86 1.66
N ALA A 75 -0.58 -23.60 1.21
CA ALA A 75 0.69 -22.97 0.85
C ALA A 75 1.52 -22.64 2.11
N ILE A 76 0.84 -22.35 3.22
CA ILE A 76 1.47 -22.16 4.54
C ILE A 76 2.00 -23.50 5.06
N ALA A 77 1.19 -24.56 4.97
CA ALA A 77 1.58 -25.90 5.37
C ALA A 77 2.76 -26.45 4.55
N ALA A 78 2.80 -26.20 3.23
CA ALA A 78 3.90 -26.62 2.37
C ALA A 78 5.24 -25.94 2.70
N ALA A 79 5.20 -24.68 3.15
CA ALA A 79 6.39 -23.96 3.60
C ALA A 79 6.82 -24.34 5.03
N ALA A 80 5.86 -24.69 5.91
CA ALA A 80 6.12 -25.12 7.28
C ALA A 80 6.63 -26.57 7.37
N PHE A 81 6.25 -27.41 6.41
CA PHE A 81 6.69 -28.80 6.30
C PHE A 81 7.36 -29.02 4.94
N PRO A 82 8.62 -28.56 4.75
CA PRO A 82 9.38 -28.96 3.59
C PRO A 82 9.44 -30.49 3.58
N LYS A 83 8.91 -31.12 2.53
CA LYS A 83 8.85 -32.58 2.41
C LYS A 83 10.24 -33.17 2.61
N GLY A 84 10.49 -33.64 3.83
CA GLY A 84 11.74 -34.27 4.23
C GLY A 84 11.79 -35.70 3.71
N GLY A 85 12.61 -35.89 2.68
CA GLY A 85 13.43 -37.07 2.40
C GLY A 85 12.82 -38.44 2.63
N VAL A 86 12.42 -39.09 1.55
CA VAL A 86 12.59 -40.53 1.40
C VAL A 86 14.09 -40.80 1.16
N ALA A 87 14.70 -41.57 2.05
CA ALA A 87 15.99 -42.24 1.87
C ALA A 87 15.93 -43.58 2.60
#